data_AF-A0AAN9KHF8-F1
#
_entry.id   AF-A0AAN9KHF8-F1
#
_cell.length_a   1.000
_cell.length_b   1.000
_cell.length_c   1.000
_cell.angle_alpha   90.00
_cell.angle_beta   90.00
_cell.angle_gamma   90.00
#
_symmetry.space_group_name_H-M   'P 1'
#
loop_
_entity.id
_entity.type
_entity.pdbx_description
1 polymer ?
#
loop_
_entity_poly.entity_id
_entity_poly.type
_entity_poly.pdbx_seq_one_letter_code
_entity_poly.pdbx_strand_id
1 'polypeptide(L)'
;MSWEKKQRVIALMVVMVALIAMRSEGQTVCNASVSSLEACEPAATPPNPPPPTQECCAALSHADFACLCTYKNDPLLPSLGIDPKLAFQVPVKCNLPPPPC
;
A
#
# COMPACT_ATOMS: atom_id res chain seq x y z
N MET A 1 -25.75 26.15 27.26
CA MET A 1 -24.38 26.56 26.90
C MET A 1 -23.27 25.50 27.02
N SER A 2 -23.20 24.65 28.06
CA SER A 2 -22.15 23.59 28.17
C SER A 2 -22.49 22.32 27.36
N TRP A 3 -23.77 21.96 27.29
CA TRP A 3 -24.26 20.76 26.58
C TRP A 3 -24.17 20.89 25.05
N GLU A 4 -24.56 22.04 24.51
CA GLU A 4 -24.52 22.31 23.05
C GLU A 4 -23.09 22.29 22.50
N LYS A 5 -22.11 22.74 23.29
CA LYS A 5 -20.68 22.67 22.92
C LYS A 5 -20.18 21.23 22.87
N LYS A 6 -20.53 20.40 23.87
CA LYS A 6 -20.21 18.97 23.87
C LYS A 6 -20.84 18.24 22.69
N GLN A 7 -22.10 18.54 22.39
CA GLN A 7 -22.83 17.94 21.26
C GLN A 7 -22.23 18.34 19.90
N ARG A 8 -21.78 19.61 19.75
CA ARG A 8 -21.05 20.07 18.56
C ARG A 8 -19.69 19.40 18.42
N VAL A 9 -18.93 19.24 19.51
CA VAL A 9 -17.62 18.56 19.49
C VAL A 9 -17.79 17.08 19.11
N ILE A 10 -18.77 16.39 19.68
CA ILE A 10 -19.06 15.00 19.34
C ILE A 10 -19.47 14.89 17.86
N ALA A 11 -20.35 15.77 17.37
CA ALA A 11 -20.74 15.78 15.96
C ALA A 11 -19.55 16.02 15.01
N LEU A 12 -18.65 16.95 15.35
CA LEU A 12 -17.43 17.20 14.57
C LEU A 12 -16.49 15.99 14.56
N MET A 13 -16.31 15.32 15.71
CA MET A 13 -15.49 14.12 15.82
C MET A 13 -16.08 12.96 15.00
N VAL A 14 -17.40 12.75 15.04
CA VAL A 14 -18.08 11.74 14.23
C VAL A 14 -17.94 12.03 12.74
N VAL A 15 -18.08 13.29 12.32
CA VAL A 15 -17.86 13.69 10.93
C VAL A 15 -16.40 13.44 10.51
N MET A 16 -15.42 13.78 11.35
CA MET A 16 -14.00 13.51 11.04
C MET A 16 -13.71 12.01 10.91
N VAL A 17 -14.24 11.17 11.80
CA VAL A 17 -14.09 9.72 11.72
C VAL A 17 -14.76 9.17 10.45
N ALA A 18 -15.94 9.68 10.08
CA ALA A 18 -16.60 9.31 8.83
C ALA A 18 -15.80 9.73 7.58
N LEU A 19 -15.18 10.92 7.61
CA LEU A 19 -14.28 11.44 6.55
C LEU A 19 -13.00 10.61 6.40
N ILE A 20 -12.50 10.02 7.49
CA ILE A 20 -11.35 9.12 7.45
C ILE A 20 -11.79 7.74 6.97
N ALA A 21 -12.95 7.23 7.42
CA ALA A 21 -13.48 5.94 7.01
C ALA A 21 -13.85 5.86 5.52
N MET A 22 -14.21 6.99 4.89
CA MET A 22 -14.49 7.07 3.45
C MET A 22 -13.24 7.15 2.56
N ARG A 23 -12.02 7.19 3.13
CA ARG A 23 -10.75 7.12 2.36
C ARG A 23 -10.36 5.68 2.01
N SER A 24 -11.32 4.78 1.85
CA SER A 24 -11.05 3.38 1.46
C SER A 24 -11.04 3.15 -0.05
N GLU A 25 -11.26 4.19 -0.87
CA GLU A 25 -11.26 4.05 -2.33
C GLU A 25 -10.11 4.84 -2.97
N GLY A 26 -9.04 4.12 -3.29
CA GLY A 26 -8.21 4.45 -4.46
C GLY A 26 -7.12 5.49 -4.29
N GLN A 27 -6.34 5.47 -3.19
CA GLN A 27 -4.99 6.04 -3.31
C GLN A 27 -4.20 5.15 -4.26
N THR A 28 -4.00 5.61 -5.49
CA THR A 28 -3.17 4.93 -6.48
C THR A 28 -1.74 5.45 -6.39
N VAL A 29 -0.78 4.54 -6.34
CA VAL A 29 0.65 4.81 -6.44
C VAL A 29 1.16 4.06 -7.65
N CYS A 30 1.79 4.76 -8.59
CA CYS A 30 2.37 4.15 -9.79
C CYS A 30 1.39 3.21 -10.53
N ASN A 31 0.16 3.68 -10.75
CA ASN A 31 -0.92 2.95 -11.43
C ASN A 31 -1.41 1.67 -10.73
N ALA A 32 -1.07 1.46 -9.46
CA ALA A 32 -1.62 0.40 -8.61
C ALA A 32 -2.30 1.02 -7.37
N SER A 33 -3.39 0.45 -6.87
CA SER A 33 -3.96 0.93 -5.60
C SER A 33 -3.08 0.51 -4.43
N VAL A 34 -2.96 1.36 -3.40
CA VAL A 34 -2.22 1.01 -2.18
C VAL A 34 -2.72 -0.31 -1.60
N SER A 35 -4.04 -0.49 -1.52
CA SER A 35 -4.67 -1.74 -1.06
C SER A 35 -4.27 -2.96 -1.89
N SER A 36 -4.06 -2.80 -3.20
CA SER A 36 -3.61 -3.91 -4.06
C SER A 36 -2.12 -4.24 -3.88
N LEU A 37 -1.30 -3.24 -3.49
CA LEU A 37 0.11 -3.44 -3.15
C LEU A 37 0.29 -4.06 -1.76
N GLU A 38 -0.62 -3.84 -0.83
CA GLU A 38 -0.62 -4.50 0.48
C GLU A 38 -0.72 -6.03 0.34
N ALA A 39 -1.43 -6.53 -0.68
CA ALA A 39 -1.46 -7.98 -0.98
C ALA A 39 -0.08 -8.55 -1.36
N CYS A 40 0.87 -7.70 -1.77
CA CYS A 40 2.24 -8.09 -2.09
C CYS A 40 3.19 -8.02 -0.89
N GLU A 41 2.81 -7.36 0.20
CA GLU A 41 3.65 -7.18 1.39
C GLU A 41 4.21 -8.51 1.93
N PRO A 42 3.43 -9.60 2.08
CA PRO A 42 3.96 -10.86 2.61
C PRO A 42 5.10 -11.43 1.75
N ALA A 43 5.02 -11.27 0.42
CA ALA A 43 6.03 -11.79 -0.51
C ALA A 43 7.32 -10.93 -0.55
N ALA A 44 7.27 -9.74 0.04
CA ALA A 44 8.35 -8.78 0.12
C ALA A 44 8.97 -8.64 1.53
N THR A 45 8.46 -9.39 2.51
CA THR A 45 8.86 -9.28 3.92
C THR A 45 9.72 -10.49 4.36
N PRO A 46 10.91 -10.28 4.95
CA PRO A 46 11.76 -11.35 5.48
C PRO A 46 11.16 -11.98 6.76
N PRO A 47 11.68 -13.13 7.24
CA PRO A 47 12.85 -13.88 6.75
C PRO A 47 12.54 -14.89 5.63
N ASN A 48 11.33 -15.45 5.60
CA ASN A 48 10.93 -16.49 4.65
C ASN A 48 9.63 -16.08 3.95
N PRO A 49 9.71 -15.15 2.97
CA PRO A 49 8.52 -14.68 2.28
C PRO A 49 7.83 -15.84 1.53
N PRO A 50 6.51 -16.02 1.68
CA PRO A 50 5.74 -16.94 0.84
C PRO A 50 5.78 -16.52 -0.64
N PRO A 51 5.37 -17.41 -1.56
CA PRO A 51 5.12 -17.00 -2.95
C PRO A 51 4.01 -15.92 -3.00
N PRO A 52 4.05 -15.02 -4.00
CA PRO A 52 3.03 -13.99 -4.15
C PRO A 52 1.66 -14.61 -4.43
N THR A 53 0.62 -13.97 -3.91
CA THR A 53 -0.77 -14.35 -4.20
C THR A 53 -1.16 -13.95 -5.62
N GLN A 54 -2.22 -14.55 -6.14
CA GLN A 54 -2.77 -14.15 -7.44
C GLN A 54 -3.21 -12.68 -7.44
N GLU A 55 -3.76 -12.19 -6.33
CA GLU A 55 -4.16 -10.80 -6.15
C GLU A 55 -2.96 -9.85 -6.24
N CYS A 56 -1.85 -10.18 -5.58
CA CYS A 56 -0.60 -9.43 -5.71
C CYS A 56 -0.10 -9.40 -7.17
N CYS A 57 -0.08 -10.54 -7.85
CA CYS A 57 0.39 -10.57 -9.24
C CYS A 57 -0.53 -9.79 -10.19
N ALA A 58 -1.84 -9.80 -9.95
CA ALA A 58 -2.79 -8.98 -10.70
C ALA A 58 -2.61 -7.48 -10.42
N ALA A 59 -2.29 -7.10 -9.18
CA ALA A 59 -1.95 -5.72 -8.85
C ALA A 59 -0.70 -5.25 -9.63
N LEU A 60 0.35 -6.07 -9.63
CA LEU A 60 1.61 -5.76 -10.30
C LEU A 60 1.50 -5.74 -11.83
N SER A 61 0.55 -6.47 -12.43
CA SER A 61 0.39 -6.49 -13.90
C SER A 61 -0.07 -5.16 -14.48
N HIS A 62 -0.64 -4.28 -13.64
CA HIS A 62 -1.05 -2.93 -14.03
C HIS A 62 -0.12 -1.83 -13.49
N ALA A 63 0.84 -2.18 -12.63
CA ALA A 63 1.72 -1.22 -11.99
C ALA A 63 2.78 -0.67 -12.96
N ASP A 64 3.18 0.59 -12.75
CA ASP A 64 4.32 1.21 -13.40
C ASP A 64 5.60 0.93 -12.59
N PHE A 65 6.38 -0.05 -13.05
CA PHE A 65 7.62 -0.43 -12.38
C PHE A 65 8.69 0.66 -12.40
N ALA A 66 8.76 1.50 -13.43
CA ALA A 66 9.70 2.62 -13.46
C ALA A 66 9.35 3.66 -12.39
N CYS A 67 8.06 3.94 -12.22
CA CYS A 67 7.57 4.78 -11.12
C CYS A 67 7.85 4.14 -9.75
N LEU A 68 7.57 2.84 -9.57
CA LEU A 68 7.81 2.14 -8.29
C LEU A 68 9.29 2.14 -7.89
N CYS A 69 10.20 2.11 -8.87
CA CYS A 69 11.65 2.23 -8.62
C CYS A 69 12.03 3.56 -7.94
N THR A 70 11.24 4.63 -8.07
CA THR A 70 11.50 5.90 -7.36
C THR A 70 11.37 5.76 -5.85
N TYR A 71 10.59 4.77 -5.37
CA TYR A 71 10.40 4.45 -3.96
C TYR A 71 11.40 3.41 -3.42
N LYS A 72 12.30 2.87 -4.26
CA LYS A 72 13.22 1.78 -3.89
C LYS A 72 14.04 2.06 -2.64
N ASN A 73 14.45 3.30 -2.45
CA ASN A 73 15.26 3.75 -1.32
C ASN A 73 14.45 4.57 -0.31
N ASP A 74 13.12 4.58 -0.43
CA ASP A 74 12.27 5.31 0.48
C ASP A 74 12.30 4.66 1.88
N PRO A 75 12.58 5.42 2.94
CA PRO A 75 12.61 4.89 4.31
C PRO A 75 11.27 4.34 4.79
N LEU A 76 10.17 4.60 4.07
CA LEU A 76 8.87 4.01 4.34
C LEU A 76 8.87 2.49 4.16
N LEU A 77 9.58 1.94 3.15
CA LEU A 77 9.61 0.49 2.92
C LEU A 77 10.11 -0.31 4.14
N PRO A 78 11.30 -0.05 4.70
CA PRO A 78 11.75 -0.76 5.88
C PRO A 78 10.89 -0.49 7.12
N SER A 79 10.22 0.67 7.22
CA SER A 79 9.29 0.96 8.32
C SER A 79 8.03 0.10 8.30
N LEU A 80 7.63 -0.38 7.11
CA LEU A 80 6.55 -1.34 6.89
C LEU A 80 7.03 -2.80 6.97
N GLY A 81 8.33 -3.04 7.24
CA GLY A 81 8.92 -4.37 7.23
C GLY A 81 9.22 -4.92 5.82
N ILE A 82 9.02 -4.11 4.78
CA ILE A 82 9.28 -4.49 3.40
C ILE A 82 10.78 -4.39 3.12
N ASP A 83 11.39 -5.47 2.65
CA ASP A 83 12.76 -5.46 2.14
C ASP A 83 12.74 -5.05 0.66
N PRO A 84 13.43 -3.96 0.27
CA PRO A 84 13.42 -3.50 -1.12
C PRO A 84 13.94 -4.56 -2.10
N LYS A 85 14.92 -5.38 -1.73
CA LYS A 85 15.44 -6.41 -2.64
C LYS A 85 14.42 -7.51 -2.87
N LEU A 86 13.68 -7.91 -1.85
CA LEU A 86 12.57 -8.87 -1.98
C LEU A 86 11.42 -8.27 -2.78
N ALA A 87 11.04 -7.01 -2.51
CA ALA A 87 9.97 -6.31 -3.20
C ALA A 87 10.16 -6.29 -4.73
N PHE A 88 11.35 -5.92 -5.21
CA PHE A 88 11.63 -5.88 -6.65
C PHE A 88 11.88 -7.26 -7.28
N GLN A 89 11.96 -8.33 -6.48
CA GLN A 89 11.93 -9.72 -6.99
C GLN A 89 10.51 -10.26 -7.17
N VAL A 90 9.50 -9.65 -6.54
CA VAL A 90 8.10 -10.12 -6.64
C VAL A 90 7.57 -10.11 -8.09
N PRO A 91 7.81 -9.07 -8.93
CA PRO A 91 7.37 -9.09 -10.33
C PRO A 91 7.89 -10.31 -11.10
N VAL A 92 9.17 -10.68 -10.88
CA VAL A 92 9.77 -11.85 -11.53
C VAL A 92 9.11 -13.15 -11.07
N LYS A 93 8.79 -13.28 -9.77
CA LYS A 93 8.04 -14.43 -9.23
C LYS A 93 6.61 -14.51 -9.79
N CYS A 94 6.02 -13.37 -10.17
CA CYS A 94 4.74 -13.28 -10.87
C CYS A 94 4.84 -13.48 -12.39
N ASN A 95 6.03 -13.80 -12.93
CA ASN A 95 6.28 -13.94 -14.37
C ASN A 95 6.00 -12.64 -15.16
N LEU A 96 6.24 -11.49 -14.52
CA LEU A 96 6.18 -10.15 -15.11
C LEU A 96 7.59 -9.68 -15.49
N PRO A 97 7.72 -8.68 -16.39
CA PRO A 97 9.01 -8.10 -16.70
C PRO A 97 9.73 -7.60 -15.44
N PRO A 98 11.05 -7.78 -15.33
CA PRO A 98 11.79 -7.23 -14.21
C PRO A 98 11.69 -5.71 -14.20
N PRO A 99 11.59 -5.08 -13.02
CA PRO A 99 11.59 -3.63 -12.90
C PRO A 99 12.93 -3.05 -13.41
N PRO A 100 12.95 -1.83 -13.95
CA PRO A 100 14.17 -1.19 -14.49
C PRO A 100 15.06 -0.58 -13.38
N CYS A 101 15.17 -1.28 -12.25
CA CYS A 101 16.03 -1.01 -11.11
C CYS A 101 16.41 -2.33 -10.41
#